data_AF-A0A090WP37-F1
#
_entry.id   AF-A0A090WP37-F1
#
_cell.length_a   1.000
_cell.length_b   1.000
_cell.length_c   1.000
_cell.angle_alpha   90.00
_cell.angle_beta   90.00
_cell.angle_gamma   90.00
#
_symmetry.space_group_name_H-M   'P 1'
#
loop_
_entity.id
_entity.type
_entity.pdbx_description
1 polymer ?
#
loop_
_entity_poly.entity_id
_entity_poly.type
_entity_poly.pdbx_seq_one_letter_code
_entity_poly.pdbx_strand_id
1 'polypeptide(L)'
;MISNLITKYLNGNATEKEVELIFEWIDASKANKKEFIALKKAWALTEVSNTDKDLAWKALQNKIPKAKPTKYKVWIKYAAVLVLFIAIGRLVWINTNQTPQNQTTLLF
;
A
#
# COMPACT_ATOMS: atom_id res chain seq x y z
N MET A 1 5.68 -29.85 -11.18
CA MET A 1 5.52 -29.35 -12.57
C MET A 1 6.79 -28.63 -12.99
N ILE A 2 7.43 -29.08 -14.08
CA ILE A 2 8.72 -28.53 -14.57
C ILE A 2 8.64 -27.02 -14.88
N SER A 3 7.46 -26.53 -15.25
CA SER A 3 7.17 -25.12 -15.54
C SER A 3 7.48 -24.17 -14.37
N ASN A 4 7.30 -24.63 -13.12
CA ASN A 4 7.63 -23.82 -11.94
C ASN A 4 9.14 -23.67 -11.76
N LEU A 5 9.90 -24.73 -12.04
CA LEU A 5 11.38 -24.72 -12.00
C LEU A 5 11.94 -23.78 -13.07
N ILE A 6 11.40 -23.86 -14.28
CA ILE A 6 11.78 -22.97 -15.40
C ILE A 6 11.48 -21.51 -15.05
N THR A 7 10.33 -21.22 -14.43
CA THR A 7 9.98 -19.86 -14.00
C THR A 7 10.95 -19.33 -12.95
N LYS A 8 11.31 -20.15 -11.94
CA LYS A 8 12.34 -19.79 -10.96
C LYS A 8 13.70 -19.52 -11.62
N TYR A 9 14.08 -20.35 -12.59
CA TYR A 9 15.33 -20.18 -13.34
C TYR A 9 15.35 -18.88 -14.13
N LEU A 10 14.29 -18.57 -14.86
CA LEU A 10 14.18 -17.32 -15.62
C LEU A 10 14.22 -16.09 -14.71
N ASN A 11 13.66 -16.19 -13.50
CA ASN A 11 13.71 -15.13 -12.50
C ASN A 11 15.05 -15.06 -11.72
N GLY A 12 16.04 -15.92 -12.01
CA GLY A 12 17.34 -15.94 -11.33
C GLY A 12 17.33 -16.54 -9.92
N ASN A 13 16.24 -17.21 -9.51
CA ASN A 13 16.04 -17.74 -8.17
C ASN A 13 16.18 -19.27 -8.09
N ALA A 14 16.63 -19.93 -9.16
CA ALA A 14 16.84 -21.37 -9.16
C ALA A 14 18.17 -21.75 -8.48
N THR A 15 18.14 -22.82 -7.69
CA THR A 15 19.32 -23.43 -7.11
C THR A 15 20.08 -24.28 -8.14
N GLU A 16 21.37 -24.55 -7.93
CA GLU A 16 22.19 -25.34 -8.87
C GLU A 16 21.56 -26.71 -9.20
N LYS A 17 21.01 -27.40 -8.21
CA LYS A 17 20.31 -28.69 -8.39
C LYS A 17 19.06 -28.55 -9.26
N GLU A 18 18.30 -27.47 -9.11
CA GLU A 18 17.13 -27.19 -9.93
C GLU A 18 17.53 -26.85 -11.36
N VAL A 19 18.65 -26.16 -11.55
CA VAL A 19 19.21 -25.85 -12.88
C VAL A 19 19.62 -27.13 -13.61
N GLU A 20 20.32 -28.04 -12.94
CA GLU A 20 20.72 -29.34 -13.49
C GLU A 20 19.52 -30.16 -13.95
N LEU A 21 18.47 -30.26 -13.12
CA LEU A 21 17.20 -30.90 -13.46
C LEU A 21 16.51 -30.28 -14.70
N ILE A 22 16.60 -28.97 -14.88
CA ILE A 22 16.06 -28.29 -16.07
C ILE A 22 16.86 -28.69 -17.30
N PHE A 23 18.19 -28.72 -17.23
CA PHE A 23 19.04 -29.11 -18.36
C PHE A 23 18.84 -30.58 -18.74
N GLU A 24 18.77 -31.48 -17.77
CA GLU A 24 18.49 -32.90 -18.00
C GLU A 24 17.13 -33.09 -18.68
N TRP A 25 16.10 -32.35 -18.24
CA TRP A 25 14.79 -32.37 -18.87
C TRP A 25 14.80 -31.79 -20.29
N ILE A 26 15.55 -30.72 -20.55
CA ILE A 26 15.72 -30.13 -21.89
C ILE A 26 16.38 -31.13 -22.84
N ASP A 27 17.40 -31.85 -22.37
CA ASP A 27 18.17 -32.80 -23.18
C ASP A 27 17.43 -34.14 -23.37
N ALA A 28 16.49 -34.48 -22.48
CA ALA A 28 15.67 -35.68 -22.58
C ALA A 28 14.81 -35.73 -23.86
N SER A 29 14.40 -34.58 -24.45
CA SER A 29 13.72 -34.58 -25.74
C SER A 29 13.74 -33.25 -26.49
N LYS A 30 13.67 -33.32 -27.83
CA LYS A 30 13.50 -32.13 -28.68
C LYS A 30 12.19 -31.38 -28.41
N ALA A 31 11.14 -32.07 -27.93
CA ALA A 31 9.88 -31.44 -27.58
C ALA A 31 10.04 -30.53 -26.34
N ASN A 32 10.72 -31.03 -25.31
CA ASN A 32 11.02 -30.27 -24.09
C ASN A 32 11.87 -29.03 -24.39
N LYS A 33 12.88 -29.18 -25.26
CA LYS A 33 13.68 -28.04 -25.73
C LYS A 33 12.84 -26.98 -26.43
N LYS A 34 11.86 -27.38 -27.25
CA LYS A 34 10.95 -26.44 -27.94
C LYS A 34 10.06 -25.71 -26.93
N GLU A 35 9.54 -26.40 -25.92
CA GLU A 35 8.76 -25.81 -24.84
C GLU A 35 9.58 -24.79 -24.03
N PHE A 36 10.81 -25.15 -23.63
CA PHE A 36 11.70 -24.23 -22.93
C PHE A 36 11.96 -22.95 -23.74
N ILE A 37 12.22 -23.07 -25.04
CA ILE A 37 12.42 -21.92 -25.93
C ILE A 37 11.16 -21.06 -25.99
N ALA A 38 9.97 -21.66 -26.07
CA ALA A 38 8.71 -20.93 -26.10
C ALA A 38 8.49 -20.14 -24.79
N LEU A 39 8.75 -20.77 -23.64
CA LEU A 39 8.66 -20.14 -22.32
C LEU A 39 9.67 -18.99 -22.17
N LYS A 40 10.92 -19.20 -22.57
CA LYS A 40 11.96 -18.17 -22.54
C LYS A 40 11.60 -16.96 -23.42
N LYS A 41 11.04 -17.20 -24.61
CA LYS A 41 10.56 -16.13 -25.51
C LYS A 41 9.41 -15.35 -24.89
N ALA A 42 8.42 -16.03 -24.32
CA ALA A 42 7.30 -15.39 -23.65
C ALA A 42 7.78 -14.53 -22.46
N TRP A 43 8.69 -15.06 -21.64
CA TRP A 43 9.27 -14.34 -20.51
C TRP A 43 10.05 -13.09 -20.96
N ALA A 44 10.89 -13.20 -21.99
CA ALA A 44 11.62 -12.05 -22.53
C ALA A 44 10.69 -10.93 -23.05
N LEU A 45 9.58 -11.29 -23.71
CA LEU A 45 8.56 -10.31 -24.14
C LEU A 45 7.88 -9.62 -22.95
N THR A 46 7.61 -10.36 -21.87
CA THR A 46 7.03 -9.78 -20.65
C THR A 46 8.02 -8.88 -19.90
N GLU A 47 9.31 -9.24 -19.87
CA GLU A 47 10.35 -8.47 -19.19
C GLU A 47 10.56 -7.11 -19.86
N VAL A 48 10.68 -7.08 -21.19
CA VAL A 48 10.76 -5.82 -21.96
C VAL A 48 9.58 -4.91 -21.66
N SER A 49 8.36 -5.45 -21.60
CA SER A 49 7.16 -4.67 -21.27
C SER A 49 7.15 -4.09 -19.85
N ASN A 50 7.80 -4.75 -18.89
CA ASN A 50 7.89 -4.27 -17.51
C ASN A 50 9.00 -3.23 -17.34
N THR A 51 10.15 -3.40 -18.01
CA THR A 51 11.21 -2.38 -18.04
C THR A 51 10.69 -1.07 -18.62
N ASP A 52 9.92 -1.11 -19.70
CA ASP A 52 9.31 0.09 -20.30
C ASP A 52 8.29 0.75 -19.37
N LYS A 53 7.50 -0.04 -18.63
CA LYS A 53 6.57 0.49 -17.63
C LYS A 53 7.28 1.14 -16.46
N ASP A 54 8.35 0.57 -15.94
CA ASP A 54 9.12 1.14 -14.84
C ASP A 54 9.82 2.43 -15.25
N LEU A 55 10.34 2.50 -16.47
CA LEU A 55 10.91 3.73 -17.03
C LEU A 55 9.83 4.80 -17.25
N ALA A 56 8.68 4.44 -17.81
CA ALA A 56 7.55 5.34 -17.98
C ALA A 56 7.01 5.84 -16.63
N TRP A 57 6.93 4.96 -15.63
CA TRP A 57 6.49 5.29 -14.28
C TRP A 57 7.46 6.23 -13.57
N LYS A 58 8.78 5.99 -13.67
CA LYS A 58 9.80 6.91 -13.16
C LYS A 58 9.76 8.27 -13.86
N ALA A 59 9.54 8.30 -15.17
CA ALA A 59 9.39 9.54 -15.93
C ALA A 59 8.13 10.34 -15.51
N LEU A 60 7.03 9.65 -15.22
CA LEU A 60 5.80 10.26 -14.69
C LEU A 60 5.98 10.76 -13.25
N GLN A 61 6.61 9.99 -12.36
CA GLN A 61 6.88 10.42 -10.98
C GLN A 61 7.69 11.72 -10.92
N ASN A 62 8.65 11.90 -11.82
CA ASN A 62 9.44 13.14 -11.90
C ASN A 62 8.63 14.34 -12.41
N LYS A 63 7.51 14.11 -13.11
CA LYS A 63 6.62 15.16 -13.63
C LYS A 63 5.46 15.47 -12.69
N ILE A 64 5.09 14.58 -11.78
CA ILE A 64 4.05 14.83 -10.78
C ILE A 64 4.63 15.79 -9.74
N PRO A 65 4.11 17.04 -9.63
CA PRO A 65 4.60 17.97 -8.64
C PRO A 65 4.32 17.39 -7.25
N LYS A 66 5.37 17.18 -6.46
CA LYS A 66 5.23 16.79 -5.06
C LYS A 66 4.39 17.85 -4.37
N ALA A 67 3.16 17.51 -4.01
CA ALA A 67 2.26 18.41 -3.31
C ALA A 67 2.97 18.89 -2.05
N LYS A 68 3.26 20.19 -1.99
CA LYS A 68 3.92 20.78 -0.81
C LYS A 68 3.02 20.51 0.40
N PRO A 69 3.54 20.01 1.53
CA PRO A 69 2.74 19.88 2.73
C PRO A 69 2.22 21.27 3.08
N THR A 70 0.92 21.40 3.00
CA THR A 70 0.21 22.64 3.22
C THR A 70 0.16 22.94 4.72
N LYS A 71 0.38 24.21 5.07
CA LYS A 71 0.46 24.64 6.48
C LYS A 71 -0.84 24.40 7.27
N TYR A 72 -1.97 24.19 6.59
CA TYR A 72 -3.27 23.91 7.21
C TYR A 72 -3.31 22.58 7.98
N LYS A 73 -2.48 21.59 7.59
CA LYS A 73 -2.41 20.29 8.29
C LYS A 73 -1.82 20.41 9.69
N VAL A 74 -1.07 21.48 9.97
CA VAL A 74 -0.53 21.78 11.31
C VAL A 74 -1.61 22.40 12.20
N TRP A 75 -2.43 23.30 11.66
CA TRP A 75 -3.47 24.01 12.42
C TRP A 75 -4.64 23.11 12.81
N ILE A 76 -5.02 22.14 11.95
CA ILE A 76 -6.14 21.24 12.24
C ILE A 76 -5.89 20.33 13.46
N LYS A 77 -4.61 20.11 13.84
CA LYS A 77 -4.26 19.33 15.04
C LYS A 77 -4.67 20.03 16.34
N TYR A 78 -4.72 21.36 16.34
CA TYR A 78 -5.10 22.16 17.51
C TYR A 78 -6.62 22.42 17.59
N ALA A 79 -7.35 22.17 16.49
CA ALA A 79 -8.79 22.35 16.45
C ALA A 79 -9.53 21.44 17.44
N ALA A 80 -9.09 20.19 17.60
CA ALA A 80 -9.71 19.24 18.54
C ALA A 80 -9.63 19.71 20.00
N VAL A 81 -8.51 20.33 20.38
CA VAL A 81 -8.30 20.89 21.72
C VAL A 81 -9.23 22.08 21.96
N LEU A 82 -9.36 22.98 20.97
CA LEU A 82 -10.29 24.12 21.04
C LEU A 82 -11.75 23.67 21.17
N VAL A 83 -12.17 22.67 20.39
CA VAL A 83 -13.53 22.12 20.46
C VAL A 83 -13.81 21.49 21.83
N LEU A 84 -12.82 20.81 22.42
CA LEU A 84 -12.95 20.22 23.76
C LEU A 84 -13.15 21.30 24.84
N PHE A 85 -12.38 22.39 24.80
CA PHE A 85 -12.57 23.50 25.74
C PHE A 85 -13.94 24.17 25.60
N ILE A 86 -14.42 24.37 24.36
CA ILE A 86 -15.74 24.94 24.11
C ILE A 86 -16.84 24.01 24.64
N ALA A 87 -16.72 22.70 24.42
CA ALA A 87 -17.69 21.71 24.91
C ALA A 87 -17.75 21.69 26.45
N ILE A 88 -16.60 21.70 27.11
CA ILE A 88 -16.53 21.75 28.58
C ILE A 88 -17.13 23.05 29.12
N GLY A 89 -16.78 24.20 28.53
CA GLY A 89 -17.35 25.50 28.93
C GLY A 89 -18.87 25.54 28.77
N ARG A 90 -19.41 24.96 27.68
CA ARG A 90 -20.86 24.82 27.44
C ARG A 90 -21.54 23.96 28.50
N LEU A 91 -20.94 22.82 28.86
CA LEU A 91 -21.49 21.91 29.87
C LEU A 91 -21.53 22.57 31.25
N VAL A 92 -20.45 23.25 31.66
CA VAL A 92 -20.39 23.96 32.94
C VAL A 92 -21.46 25.05 33.01
N TRP A 93 -21.59 25.87 31.95
CA TRP A 93 -22.59 26.95 31.89
C TRP A 93 -24.03 26.44 32.03
N ILE A 94 -24.35 25.31 31.41
CA ILE A 94 -25.69 24.71 31.52
C ILE A 94 -25.94 24.22 32.94
N ASN A 95 -24.96 23.57 33.57
CA ASN A 95 -25.11 23.03 34.93
C ASN A 95 -25.19 24.13 36.01
N THR A 96 -24.47 25.25 35.86
CA THR A 96 -24.53 26.37 36.84
C THR A 96 -25.85 27.14 36.78
N ASN A 97 -26.50 27.19 35.62
CA ASN A 97 -27.76 27.91 35.45
C ASN A 97 -29.00 27.08 35.80
N GLN A 98 -28.82 25.79 36.13
CA GLN A 98 -29.89 24.88 36.57
C GLN A 98 -29.90 24.67 38.09
N THR A 99 -29.57 25.68 38.89
CA THR A 99 -29.81 25.63 40.33
C THR A 99 -31.32 25.84 40.57
N PRO A 100 -32.11 24.83 40.98
CA PRO A 100 -33.52 25.07 41.29
C PRO A 100 -33.59 25.90 42.57
N GLN A 101 -34.20 27.08 42.48
CA GLN A 101 -34.62 27.85 43.63
C GLN A 101 -35.74 27.05 44.35
N ASN A 102 -35.35 26.14 45.24
CA ASN A 102 -36.27 25.49 46.16
C ASN A 102 -36.81 26.55 47.11
N GLN A 103 -37.95 27.14 46.76
CA GLN A 103 -38.76 27.92 47.68
C GLN A 103 -39.43 26.96 48.66
N THR A 104 -38.81 26.76 49.81
CA THR A 104 -39.50 26.21 50.98
C THR A 104 -40.52 27.26 51.43
N THR A 105 -41.75 27.16 50.93
CA THR A 105 -42.90 27.88 51.48
C THR A 105 -43.11 27.38 52.91
N LEU A 106 -42.68 28.19 53.88
CA LEU A 106 -43.08 28.04 55.27
C LEU A 106 -44.60 28.28 55.34
N LEU A 107 -45.34 27.22 55.67
CA LEU A 107 -46.71 27.33 56.17
C LEU A 107 -46.64 27.68 57.66
N PHE A 108 -47.57 28.55 58.05
CA PHE A 108 -47.89 29.13 59.37
C PHE A 108 -47.29 30.51 59.64
#